data_AF-A0A1F8DVB1-F1
#
_entry.id   AF-A0A1F8DVB1-F1
#
_cell.length_a   1.000
_cell.length_b   1.000
_cell.length_c   1.000
_cell.angle_alpha   90.00
_cell.angle_beta   90.00
_cell.angle_gamma   90.00
#
_symmetry.space_group_name_H-M   'P 1'
#
loop_
_entity.id
_entity.type
_entity.pdbx_description
1 polymer ?
#
loop_
_entity_poly.entity_id
_entity_poly.type
_entity_poly.pdbx_seq_one_letter_code
_entity_poly.pdbx_strand_id
1 'polypeptide(L)' 'MIDKSKIMPDVNTVGATTAAFVAYYNENVPEIFPRATIRALHKFKTAHPALFKGSNEWTIDKHRKKLMDWLASYKEDEES' A
#
# COMPACT_ATOMS: atom_id res chain seq x y z
N MET A 1 -23.10 20.36 0.01
CA MET A 1 -21.65 20.37 -0.30
C MET A 1 -21.07 19.19 0.43
N ILE A 2 -20.38 18.27 -0.25
CA ILE A 2 -19.98 16.98 0.35
C ILE A 2 -18.82 17.24 1.30
N ASP A 3 -19.06 17.08 2.60
CA ASP A 3 -18.06 17.11 3.66
C ASP A 3 -17.03 16.00 3.42
N LYS A 4 -15.95 16.36 2.74
CA LYS A 4 -14.70 15.60 2.72
C LYS A 4 -14.01 15.74 4.08
N SER A 5 -14.69 15.34 5.15
CA SER A 5 -14.06 14.94 6.41
C SER A 5 -13.34 13.64 6.16
N LYS A 6 -12.31 13.71 5.31
CA LYS A 6 -11.32 12.67 5.12
C LYS A 6 -10.53 12.70 6.41
N ILE A 7 -11.06 11.98 7.41
CA ILE A 7 -10.30 11.53 8.56
C ILE A 7 -9.10 10.83 7.94
N MET A 8 -7.99 11.54 7.86
CA MET A 8 -6.70 10.96 7.61
C MET A 8 -6.35 10.39 8.99
N PRO A 9 -6.56 9.08 9.25
CA PRO A 9 -5.97 8.51 10.45
C PRO A 9 -4.48 8.81 10.35
N ASP A 10 -3.88 9.17 11.48
CA ASP A 10 -2.44 9.32 11.63
C ASP A 10 -1.76 8.08 11.04
N VAL A 11 -1.37 8.17 9.77
CA VAL A 11 -1.05 7.01 8.92
C VAL A 11 0.31 6.42 9.31
N ASN A 12 1.00 7.11 10.20
CA ASN A 12 2.28 6.73 10.77
C ASN A 12 2.11 5.70 11.91
N THR A 13 0.94 5.57 12.53
CA THR A 13 0.78 4.74 13.74
C THR A 13 -0.43 3.81 13.77
N VAL A 14 -1.43 3.99 12.91
CA VAL A 14 -2.67 3.19 12.96
C VAL A 14 -2.67 2.14 11.86
N GLY A 15 -2.92 0.87 12.20
CA GLY A 15 -2.99 -0.21 11.22
C GLY A 15 -4.01 0.03 10.13
N ALA A 16 -3.51 0.54 9.01
CA ALA A 16 -4.32 0.82 7.85
C ALA A 16 -4.84 -0.51 7.30
N THR A 17 -6.15 -0.57 7.03
CA THR A 17 -6.72 -1.63 6.21
C THR A 17 -6.12 -1.56 4.81
N THR A 18 -6.10 -2.69 4.09
CA THR A 18 -5.54 -2.79 2.74
C THR A 18 -6.05 -1.69 1.80
N ALA A 19 -7.34 -1.33 1.90
CA ALA A 19 -7.93 -0.26 1.10
C ALA A 19 -7.41 1.13 1.46
N ALA A 20 -7.28 1.44 2.75
CA ALA A 20 -6.75 2.72 3.21
C ALA A 20 -5.28 2.91 2.81
N PHE A 21 -4.48 1.84 2.91
CA PHE A 21 -3.08 1.87 2.47
C PHE A 21 -2.98 2.13 0.96
N VAL A 22 -3.81 1.47 0.14
CA VAL A 22 -3.83 1.69 -1.32
C VAL A 22 -4.16 3.14 -1.66
N ALA A 23 -5.20 3.71 -1.02
CA ALA A 23 -5.59 5.09 -1.27
C ALA A 23 -4.44 6.05 -0.92
N TYR A 24 -3.87 5.91 0.28
CA TYR A 24 -2.75 6.74 0.71
C TYR A 24 -1.53 6.57 -0.20
N TYR A 25 -1.16 5.34 -0.54
CA TYR A 25 -0.03 5.04 -1.42
C TYR A 25 -0.22 5.72 -2.76
N ASN A 26 -1.39 5.54 -3.40
CA ASN A 26 -1.67 6.12 -4.72
C ASN A 26 -1.74 7.66 -4.71
N GLU A 27 -2.08 8.28 -3.58
CA GLU A 27 -2.04 9.74 -3.42
C GLU A 27 -0.64 10.29 -3.15
N ASN A 28 0.26 9.49 -2.56
CA ASN A 28 1.60 9.91 -2.14
C ASN A 28 2.73 9.34 -3.01
N VAL A 29 2.39 8.57 -4.04
CA VAL A 29 3.36 7.99 -4.98
C VAL A 29 3.43 8.88 -6.23
N PRO A 30 4.63 9.23 -6.71
CA PRO A 30 4.74 9.99 -7.95
C PRO A 30 4.29 9.16 -9.16
N GLU A 31 3.81 9.82 -10.21
CA GLU A 31 3.21 9.19 -11.40
C GLU A 31 4.15 8.23 -12.15
N ILE A 32 5.46 8.36 -11.92
CA ILE A 32 6.49 7.46 -12.46
C ILE A 32 6.42 6.04 -11.89
N PHE A 33 5.77 5.86 -10.74
CA PHE A 33 5.67 4.57 -10.08
C PHE A 33 4.32 3.90 -10.33
N PRO A 34 4.29 2.55 -10.30
CA PRO A 34 3.05 1.80 -10.38
C PRO A 34 2.08 2.20 -9.27
N ARG A 35 0.81 2.40 -9.62
CA ARG A 35 -0.26 2.49 -8.63
C ARG A 35 -0.42 1.14 -7.95
N ALA A 36 -0.50 1.16 -6.63
CA ALA A 36 -0.86 -0.01 -5.86
C ALA A 36 -2.34 -0.32 -6.05
N THR A 37 -2.68 -1.59 -6.17
CA THR A 37 -4.07 -2.08 -6.18
C THR A 37 -4.28 -3.05 -5.02
N ILE A 38 -5.53 -3.24 -4.61
CA ILE A 38 -5.85 -4.19 -3.54
C ILE A 38 -5.37 -5.61 -3.88
N ARG A 39 -5.45 -5.99 -5.16
CA ARG A 39 -4.90 -7.27 -5.66
C ARG A 39 -3.39 -7.37 -5.44
N ALA A 40 -2.65 -6.33 -5.80
CA ALA A 40 -1.20 -6.29 -5.63
C ALA A 40 -0.80 -6.37 -4.15
N LEU A 41 -1.48 -5.64 -3.26
CA LEU A 41 -1.24 -5.74 -1.82
C LEU A 41 -1.57 -7.12 -1.26
N HIS A 42 -2.63 -7.77 -1.75
CA HIS A 42 -2.98 -9.12 -1.30
C HIS A 42 -1.89 -10.12 -1.69
N LYS A 43 -1.41 -10.03 -2.94
CA LYS A 43 -0.25 -10.80 -3.42
C LYS A 43 1.01 -10.50 -2.61
N PHE A 44 1.30 -9.23 -2.32
CA PHE A 44 2.42 -8.82 -1.50
C PHE A 44 2.34 -9.41 -0.09
N LYS A 45 1.15 -9.39 0.53
CA LYS A 45 0.92 -9.97 1.85
C LYS A 45 1.14 -11.48 1.87
N THR A 46 0.70 -12.18 0.83
CA THR A 46 0.95 -13.62 0.64
C THR A 46 2.41 -13.93 0.33
N ALA A 47 3.11 -13.07 -0.41
CA ALA A 47 4.53 -13.22 -0.75
C ALA A 47 5.45 -12.88 0.43
N HIS A 48 5.04 -11.96 1.29
CA HIS A 48 5.82 -11.47 2.43
C HIS A 48 5.07 -11.59 3.77
N PRO A 49 4.58 -12.77 4.16
CA PRO A 49 3.86 -12.96 5.42
C PRO A 49 4.74 -12.62 6.63
N ALA A 50 6.06 -12.72 6.48
CA ALA A 50 7.04 -12.34 7.50
C ALA A 50 6.99 -10.85 7.87
N LEU A 51 6.57 -9.96 6.97
CA LEU A 51 6.47 -8.51 7.25
C LEU A 51 5.30 -8.19 8.19
N PHE A 52 4.27 -9.03 8.15
CA PHE A 52 3.03 -8.97 8.95
C PHE A 52 3.12 -9.81 10.23
N LYS A 53 4.28 -10.41 10.52
CA LYS A 53 4.48 -11.25 11.70
C LYS A 53 4.57 -10.36 12.94
N GLY A 54 3.49 -10.31 13.73
CA GLY A 54 3.40 -9.55 14.99
C GLY A 54 2.30 -8.49 14.99
N SER A 55 2.03 -7.87 13.83
CA SER A 55 0.91 -6.96 13.61
C SER A 55 0.41 -7.23 12.21
N ASN A 56 -0.84 -7.66 12.08
CA ASN A 56 -1.45 -7.98 10.78
C ASN A 56 -1.84 -6.72 9.99
N GLU A 57 -1.23 -5.60 10.36
CA GLU A 57 -1.54 -4.22 10.05
C GLU A 57 -0.53 -3.66 9.06
N TRP A 58 -0.99 -2.85 8.12
CA TRP A 58 -0.10 -2.18 7.18
C TRP A 58 0.50 -0.94 7.84
N THR A 59 1.82 -0.83 7.77
CA THR A 59 2.59 0.34 8.22
C THR A 59 3.24 1.03 7.04
N ILE A 60 2.99 2.33 6.85
CA ILE A 60 3.52 3.09 5.72
C ILE A 60 5.04 3.05 5.67
N ASP A 61 5.73 3.32 6.77
CA ASP A 61 7.20 3.37 6.76
C ASP A 61 7.84 2.04 6.31
N LYS A 62 7.40 0.94 6.92
CA LYS A 62 7.95 -0.41 6.68
C LYS A 62 7.47 -1.01 5.34
N HIS A 63 6.19 -0.87 5.03
CA HIS A 63 5.60 -1.53 3.86
C HIS A 63 5.69 -0.68 2.59
N ARG A 64 5.71 0.67 2.65
CA ARG A 64 5.74 1.51 1.44
C ARG A 64 6.98 1.25 0.60
N LYS A 65 8.18 1.34 1.19
CA LYS A 65 9.44 1.10 0.46
C LYS A 65 9.47 -0.30 -0.14
N LYS A 66 9.07 -1.31 0.64
CA LYS A 66 9.09 -2.71 0.21
C LYS A 66 8.03 -3.02 -0.85
N LEU A 67 6.86 -2.40 -0.75
CA LEU A 67 5.81 -2.48 -1.77
C LEU A 67 6.21 -1.74 -3.05
N MET A 68 6.86 -0.57 -2.95
CA MET A 68 7.38 0.15 -4.13
C MET A 68 8.38 -0.70 -4.91
N ASP A 69 9.37 -1.25 -4.21
CA ASP A 69 10.38 -2.17 -4.75
C ASP A 69 9.73 -3.41 -5.39
N TRP A 70 8.81 -4.05 -4.68
CA TRP A 70 8.10 -5.22 -5.18
C TRP A 70 7.21 -4.89 -6.38
N LEU A 71 6.45 -3.80 -6.34
CA LEU A 71 5.60 -3.36 -7.45
C LEU A 71 6.43 -3.03 -8.69
N ALA A 72 7.60 -2.39 -8.52
CA ALA A 72 8.50 -2.12 -9.64
C ALA A 72 8.96 -3.42 -10.32
N SER A 73 9.27 -4.46 -9.53
CA SER A 73 9.63 -5.77 -10.06
C SER A 73 8.43 -6.60 -10.56
N TYR A 74 7.22 -6.34 -10.06
CA TYR A 74 6.01 -7.09 -10.41
C TYR A 74 5.28 -6.52 -11.63
N LYS A 75 5.48 -5.24 -11.95
CA LYS A 75 4.77 -4.57 -13.05
C LYS A 75 5.26 -4.95 -14.45
N GLU A 76 6.40 -5.64 -14.56
CA GLU A 76 6.90 -6.14 -15.86
C GLU A 76 5.98 -7.20 -16.49
N ASP A 77 4.97 -7.71 -15.76
CA ASP A 77 4.07 -8.76 -16.22
C ASP A 77 2.66 -8.26 -16.63
N GLU A 78 2.31 -6.99 -16.40
CA GLU A 78 0.94 -6.46 -16.64
C GLU A 78 0.89 -5.34 -17.72
N GLU A 79 1.88 -5.27 -18.61
CA GLU A 79 1.77 -4.57 -19.90
C GLU A 79 2.02 -5.55 -21.05
N SER A 80 0.94 -6.15 -21.57
CA SER A 80 0.88 -6.72 -22.91
C SER A 80 -0.46 -6.42 -23.57
#